data_AF-A0A2E1L5E6-F1
#
_entry.id   AF-A0A2E1L5E6-F1
#
_cell.length_a   1.000
_cell.length_b   1.000
_cell.length_c   1.000
_cell.angle_alpha   90.00
_cell.angle_beta   90.00
_cell.angle_gamma   90.00
#
_symmetry.space_group_name_H-M   'P 1'
#
loop_
_entity.id
_entity.type
_entity.pdbx_description
1 polymer ?
#
loop_
_entity_poly.entity_id
_entity_poly.type
_entity_poly.pdbx_seq_one_letter_code
_entity_poly.pdbx_strand_id
1 'polypeptide(L)'
;MTTKQKYTELIKSEAYRLGFISCGISKSQFLEEEAPRLEKWLNKNMHGEMKYMENHFDKRLDTRKLVLDSKSVISLLYNYYPREELNVENSPKISKYAYGNDYHFVVKDKVRELLNFIRENIGEVSG
;
A
#
# COMPACT_ATOMS: atom_id res chain seq x y z
N MET A 1 9.67 3.43 26.58
CA MET A 1 8.87 3.38 25.34
C MET A 1 7.42 3.08 25.67
N THR A 2 6.48 3.73 25.00
CA THR A 2 5.06 3.33 25.04
C THR A 2 4.84 2.05 24.25
N THR A 3 3.77 1.31 24.53
CA THR A 3 3.38 0.12 23.75
C THR A 3 3.27 0.41 22.26
N LYS A 4 2.72 1.58 21.89
CA LYS A 4 2.60 2.03 20.49
C LYS A 4 3.95 2.20 19.81
N GLN A 5 4.94 2.76 20.51
CA GLN A 5 6.30 2.90 19.99
C GLN A 5 6.95 1.52 19.77
N LYS A 6 6.84 0.63 20.75
CA LYS A 6 7.35 -0.75 20.65
C LYS A 6 6.76 -1.49 19.44
N TYR A 7 5.44 -1.43 19.25
CA TYR A 7 4.77 -2.07 18.12
C TYR A 7 5.17 -1.45 16.77
N THR A 8 5.31 -0.11 16.73
CA THR A 8 5.77 0.59 15.53
C THR A 8 7.15 0.12 15.10
N GLU A 9 8.09 0.03 16.04
CA GLU A 9 9.46 -0.42 15.75
C GLU A 9 9.49 -1.88 15.32
N LEU A 10 8.70 -2.73 15.97
CA LEU A 10 8.61 -4.14 15.65
C LEU A 10 8.07 -4.37 14.22
N ILE A 11 6.98 -3.69 13.86
CA ILE A 11 6.38 -3.74 12.52
C ILE A 11 7.37 -3.25 11.46
N LYS A 12 8.01 -2.11 11.70
CA LYS A 12 8.97 -1.54 10.74
C LYS A 12 10.18 -2.43 10.55
N SER A 13 10.73 -2.98 11.64
CA SER A 13 11.87 -3.89 11.59
C SER A 13 11.54 -5.13 10.78
N GLU A 14 10.35 -5.70 10.98
CA GLU A 14 9.90 -6.84 10.20
C GLU A 14 9.68 -6.49 8.72
N ALA A 15 9.07 -5.35 8.42
CA ALA A 15 8.91 -4.91 7.04
C ALA A 15 10.26 -4.79 6.32
N TYR A 16 11.29 -4.27 7.00
CA TYR A 16 12.66 -4.23 6.45
C TYR A 16 13.25 -5.63 6.25
N ARG A 17 13.06 -6.55 7.21
CA ARG A 17 13.49 -7.96 7.08
C ARG A 17 12.85 -8.63 5.85
N LEU A 18 11.58 -8.33 5.58
CA LEU A 18 10.82 -8.85 4.44
C LEU A 18 11.22 -8.21 3.09
N GLY A 19 12.09 -7.20 3.11
CA GLY A 19 12.64 -6.56 1.91
C GLY A 19 11.88 -5.32 1.44
N PHE A 20 10.97 -4.77 2.24
CA PHE A 20 10.44 -3.43 1.98
C PHE A 20 11.53 -2.39 2.28
N ILE A 21 11.66 -1.38 1.42
CA ILE A 21 12.68 -0.33 1.58
C ILE A 21 12.19 0.83 2.46
N SER A 22 10.88 0.89 2.73
CA SER A 22 10.29 1.85 3.66
C SER A 22 8.98 1.31 4.24
N CYS A 23 8.70 1.69 5.47
CA CYS A 23 7.46 1.38 6.18
C CYS A 23 6.99 2.62 6.97
N GLY A 24 5.85 3.17 6.58
CA GLY A 24 5.16 4.27 7.25
C GLY A 24 3.92 3.78 8.00
N ILE A 25 3.58 4.44 9.10
CA ILE A 25 2.33 4.17 9.83
C ILE A 25 1.62 5.50 10.05
N SER A 26 0.39 5.61 9.55
CA SER A 26 -0.46 6.80 9.68
C SER A 26 -1.75 6.45 10.42
N LYS A 27 -2.43 7.47 10.94
CA LYS A 27 -3.73 7.30 11.59
C LYS A 27 -4.80 7.00 10.55
N SER A 28 -5.64 6.00 10.83
CA SER A 28 -6.84 5.74 10.05
C SER A 28 -7.93 6.74 10.44
N GLN A 29 -8.34 7.57 9.49
CA GLN A 29 -9.35 8.61 9.67
C GLN A 29 -9.90 9.06 8.31
N PHE A 30 -10.92 9.92 8.36
CA PHE A 30 -11.42 10.60 7.17
C PHE A 30 -10.38 11.60 6.63
N LEU A 31 -10.19 11.63 5.32
CA LEU A 31 -9.22 12.47 4.62
C LEU A 31 -9.85 13.80 4.20
N GLU A 32 -10.03 14.72 5.15
CA GLU A 32 -10.70 16.02 4.94
C GLU A 32 -10.05 16.86 3.83
N GLU A 33 -8.72 16.88 3.77
CA GLU A 33 -7.98 17.67 2.76
C GLU A 33 -8.07 17.06 1.35
N GLU A 34 -8.15 15.74 1.25
CA GLU A 34 -8.16 15.02 -0.03
C GLU A 34 -9.57 14.88 -0.61
N ALA A 35 -10.60 14.88 0.24
CA ALA A 35 -12.00 14.80 -0.16
C ALA A 35 -12.40 15.82 -1.25
N PRO A 36 -12.21 17.15 -1.05
CA PRO A 36 -12.59 18.13 -2.07
C PRO A 36 -11.71 18.04 -3.33
N ARG A 37 -10.46 17.54 -3.20
CA ARG A 37 -9.56 17.35 -4.36
C ARG A 37 -10.05 16.21 -5.23
N LEU A 38 -10.38 15.07 -4.63
CA LEU A 38 -10.92 13.91 -5.35
C LEU A 38 -12.26 14.25 -6.01
N GLU A 39 -13.17 14.92 -5.28
CA GLU A 39 -14.45 15.36 -5.81
C GLU A 39 -14.26 16.28 -7.02
N LYS A 40 -13.43 17.32 -6.89
CA LYS A 40 -13.11 18.23 -8.00
C LYS A 40 -12.49 17.48 -9.18
N TRP A 41 -11.67 16.48 -8.91
CA TRP A 41 -11.00 15.70 -9.96
C TRP A 41 -11.98 14.80 -10.74
N LEU A 42 -12.90 14.15 -10.02
CA LEU A 42 -13.98 13.36 -10.61
C LEU A 42 -14.97 14.22 -11.41
N ASN A 43 -15.41 15.35 -10.85
CA ASN A 43 -16.35 16.27 -11.50
C ASN A 43 -15.79 16.89 -12.78
N LYS A 44 -14.46 16.93 -12.93
CA LYS A 44 -13.78 17.36 -14.15
C LYS A 44 -13.52 16.24 -15.15
N ASN A 45 -14.05 15.03 -14.93
CA ASN A 45 -13.82 13.85 -15.75
C ASN A 45 -12.34 13.51 -15.96
N MET A 46 -11.47 13.86 -15.00
CA MET A 46 -10.02 13.63 -15.14
C MET A 46 -9.63 12.15 -14.94
N HIS A 47 -10.59 11.28 -14.61
CA HIS A 47 -10.42 9.83 -14.55
C HIS A 47 -10.48 9.14 -15.92
N GLY A 48 -10.83 9.85 -16.99
CA GLY A 48 -10.96 9.27 -18.33
C GLY A 48 -11.94 8.10 -18.34
N GLU A 49 -11.48 6.93 -18.75
CA GLU A 49 -12.29 5.71 -18.81
C GLU A 49 -12.33 4.93 -17.48
N MET A 50 -11.60 5.36 -16.45
CA MET A 50 -11.51 4.68 -15.15
C MET A 50 -12.77 4.91 -14.30
N LYS A 51 -13.94 4.50 -14.79
CA LYS A 51 -15.25 4.69 -14.11
C LYS A 51 -15.31 4.11 -12.70
N TYR A 52 -14.51 3.07 -12.41
CA TYR A 52 -14.39 2.54 -11.06
C TYR A 52 -13.85 3.55 -10.04
N MET A 53 -13.22 4.66 -10.48
CA MET A 53 -12.76 5.74 -9.60
C MET A 53 -13.93 6.51 -8.96
N GLU A 54 -15.10 6.52 -9.60
CA GLU A 54 -16.33 7.10 -9.05
C GLU A 54 -16.96 6.19 -7.97
N ASN A 55 -16.72 4.88 -8.05
CA ASN A 55 -17.28 3.89 -7.13
C ASN A 55 -16.68 4.03 -5.72
N HIS A 56 -17.51 3.74 -4.71
CA HIS A 56 -17.13 3.66 -3.30
C HIS A 56 -16.37 4.90 -2.80
N PHE A 57 -16.79 6.09 -3.25
CA PHE A 57 -16.16 7.37 -2.92
C PHE A 57 -15.87 7.54 -1.43
N ASP A 58 -16.82 7.16 -0.59
CA ASP A 58 -16.72 7.28 0.85
C ASP A 58 -15.66 6.34 1.47
N LYS A 59 -15.49 5.13 0.93
CA LYS A 59 -14.43 4.19 1.33
C LYS A 59 -13.02 4.64 0.90
N ARG A 60 -12.92 5.45 -0.16
CA ARG A 60 -11.63 6.04 -0.60
C ARG A 60 -11.15 7.13 0.34
N LEU A 61 -12.09 7.82 0.97
CA LEU A 61 -11.80 8.93 1.89
C LEU A 61 -11.76 8.51 3.35
N ASP A 62 -12.35 7.36 3.71
CA ASP A 62 -12.35 6.87 5.08
C ASP A 62 -11.99 5.38 5.14
N THR A 63 -10.75 5.11 5.55
CA THR A 63 -10.23 3.75 5.69
C THR A 63 -11.00 2.93 6.75
N ARG A 64 -11.66 3.58 7.71
CA ARG A 64 -12.49 2.93 8.74
C ARG A 64 -13.75 2.29 8.17
N LYS A 65 -14.14 2.67 6.94
CA LYS A 65 -15.26 2.06 6.20
C LYS A 65 -14.82 0.88 5.34
N LEU A 66 -13.52 0.71 5.14
CA LEU A 66 -12.95 -0.44 4.43
C LEU A 66 -12.71 -1.60 5.39
N VAL A 67 -12.07 -1.32 6.52
CA VAL A 67 -11.90 -2.26 7.63
C VAL A 67 -12.49 -1.59 8.87
N LEU A 68 -13.59 -2.16 9.38
CA LEU A 68 -14.28 -1.61 10.54
C LEU A 68 -13.30 -1.49 11.72
N ASP A 69 -13.39 -0.37 12.42
CA ASP A 69 -12.55 -0.05 13.58
C ASP A 69 -11.04 0.11 13.34
N SER A 70 -10.58 0.18 12.07
CA SER A 70 -9.16 0.42 11.78
C SER A 70 -8.63 1.66 12.49
N LYS A 71 -7.47 1.53 13.16
CA LYS A 71 -6.84 2.64 13.90
C LYS A 71 -5.65 3.25 13.16
N SER A 72 -5.00 2.46 12.33
CA SER A 72 -3.81 2.86 11.59
C SER A 72 -3.76 2.23 10.20
N VAL A 73 -3.05 2.88 9.29
CA VAL A 73 -2.69 2.36 7.96
C VAL A 73 -1.18 2.16 7.94
N ILE A 74 -0.74 0.97 7.52
CA ILE A 74 0.68 0.66 7.30
C ILE A 74 0.95 0.77 5.80
N SER A 75 1.83 1.70 5.41
CA SER A 75 2.22 1.94 4.02
C SER A 75 3.62 1.39 3.78
N LEU A 76 3.78 0.58 2.74
CA LEU A 76 5.03 -0.12 2.42
C LEU A 76 5.55 0.30 1.05
N LEU A 77 6.86 0.42 0.91
CA LEU A 77 7.52 0.67 -0.36
C LEU A 77 8.40 -0.52 -0.74
N TYR A 78 8.22 -1.03 -1.96
CA TYR A 78 9.00 -2.14 -2.49
C TYR A 78 9.72 -1.71 -3.77
N ASN A 79 11.01 -2.02 -3.87
CA ASN A 79 11.80 -1.67 -5.04
C ASN A 79 11.64 -2.74 -6.13
N TYR A 80 11.04 -2.37 -7.25
CA TYR A 80 10.92 -3.23 -8.43
C TYR A 80 11.98 -2.92 -9.50
N TYR A 81 12.92 -2.01 -9.25
CA TYR A 81 13.93 -1.64 -10.24
C TYR A 81 14.80 -2.87 -10.58
N PRO A 82 14.88 -3.27 -11.86
CA PRO A 82 15.60 -4.47 -12.24
C PRO A 82 17.11 -4.26 -12.06
N ARG A 83 17.81 -5.30 -11.61
CA ARG A 83 19.27 -5.28 -11.48
C ARG A 83 19.97 -5.29 -12.84
N GLU A 84 19.36 -5.96 -13.81
CA GLU A 84 19.86 -6.08 -15.17
C GLU A 84 18.87 -5.43 -16.12
N GLU A 85 19.38 -4.63 -17.05
CA GLU A 85 18.54 -4.06 -18.10
C GLU A 85 18.36 -5.07 -19.22
N LEU A 86 17.10 -5.26 -19.64
CA LEU A 86 16.76 -6.00 -20.84
C LEU A 86 17.05 -5.13 -22.07
N ASN A 87 18.33 -4.87 -22.33
CA ASN A 87 18.78 -4.11 -23.51
C ASN A 87 19.04 -5.08 -24.66
N VAL A 88 17.96 -5.51 -25.31
CA VAL A 88 18.03 -6.29 -26.55
C VAL A 88 17.84 -5.33 -27.72
N GLU A 89 18.83 -5.28 -28.62
CA GLU A 89 18.78 -4.45 -29.81
C GLU A 89 17.52 -4.75 -30.63
N ASN A 90 16.87 -3.71 -31.15
CA ASN A 90 15.60 -3.78 -31.89
C ASN A 90 14.39 -4.36 -31.14
N SER A 91 14.43 -4.45 -29.80
CA SER A 91 13.26 -4.90 -29.01
C SER A 91 12.36 -3.73 -28.55
N PRO A 92 11.04 -3.95 -28.44
CA PRO A 92 10.12 -2.96 -27.90
C PRO A 92 10.41 -2.69 -26.41
N LYS A 93 10.17 -1.45 -25.97
CA LYS A 93 10.35 -1.06 -24.57
C LYS A 93 9.12 -1.46 -23.75
N ILE A 94 9.35 -2.18 -22.67
CA ILE A 94 8.32 -2.54 -21.69
C ILE A 94 8.61 -1.74 -20.41
N SER A 95 7.56 -1.32 -19.70
CA SER A 95 7.71 -0.65 -18.40
C SER A 95 8.36 -1.57 -17.38
N LYS A 96 9.34 -1.05 -16.61
CA LYS A 96 10.13 -1.83 -15.64
C LYS A 96 9.29 -2.53 -14.56
N TYR A 97 8.09 -2.03 -14.22
CA TYR A 97 7.20 -2.68 -13.24
C TYR A 97 6.60 -4.00 -13.75
N ALA A 98 6.61 -4.23 -15.06
CA ALA A 98 6.09 -5.44 -15.70
C ALA A 98 7.19 -6.49 -15.96
N TYR A 99 8.40 -6.28 -15.42
CA TYR A 99 9.51 -7.20 -15.61
C TYR A 99 9.41 -8.36 -14.61
N GLY A 100 9.66 -9.59 -15.09
CA GLY A 100 9.66 -10.78 -14.25
C GLY A 100 8.25 -11.18 -13.79
N ASN A 101 8.13 -11.61 -12.53
CA ASN A 101 6.86 -12.02 -11.96
C ASN A 101 5.97 -10.81 -11.65
N ASP A 102 4.66 -10.98 -11.81
CA ASP A 102 3.68 -9.95 -11.45
C ASP A 102 3.86 -9.54 -9.97
N TYR A 103 4.16 -8.25 -9.77
CA TYR A 103 4.43 -7.69 -8.45
C TYR A 103 3.26 -7.88 -7.49
N HIS A 104 2.03 -8.01 -7.99
CA HIS A 104 0.86 -8.22 -7.14
C HIS A 104 1.00 -9.50 -6.32
N PHE A 105 1.52 -10.59 -6.88
CA PHE A 105 1.72 -11.82 -6.13
C PHE A 105 2.86 -11.67 -5.11
N VAL A 106 4.01 -11.15 -5.57
CA VAL A 106 5.21 -10.99 -4.75
C VAL A 106 4.95 -10.08 -3.54
N VAL A 107 4.34 -8.92 -3.76
CA VAL A 107 4.05 -7.96 -2.69
C VAL A 107 2.96 -8.49 -1.77
N LYS A 108 1.90 -9.13 -2.31
CA LYS A 108 0.79 -9.67 -1.50
C LYS A 108 1.26 -10.75 -0.54
N ASP A 109 2.14 -11.64 -0.98
CA ASP A 109 2.66 -12.70 -0.10
C ASP A 109 3.53 -12.14 1.02
N LYS A 110 4.35 -11.12 0.73
CA LYS A 110 5.12 -10.40 1.76
C LYS A 110 4.23 -9.65 2.75
N VAL A 111 3.16 -9.01 2.28
CA VAL A 111 2.19 -8.32 3.15
C VAL A 111 1.48 -9.33 4.06
N ARG A 112 1.16 -10.53 3.56
CA ARG A 112 0.58 -11.61 4.37
C ARG A 112 1.56 -12.12 5.42
N GLU A 113 2.84 -12.29 5.07
CA GLU A 113 3.88 -12.66 6.03
C GLU A 113 4.00 -11.60 7.15
N LEU A 114 4.01 -10.31 6.79
CA LEU A 114 4.01 -9.22 7.78
C LEU A 114 2.77 -9.25 8.68
N LEU A 115 1.58 -9.48 8.11
CA LEU A 115 0.33 -9.57 8.88
C LEU A 115 0.34 -10.74 9.85
N ASN A 116 0.84 -11.91 9.43
CA ASN A 116 0.96 -13.07 10.31
C ASN A 116 1.95 -12.79 11.45
N PHE A 117 3.10 -12.20 11.15
CA PHE A 117 4.06 -11.80 12.17
C PHE A 117 3.46 -10.83 13.20
N ILE A 118 2.68 -9.84 12.73
CA ILE A 118 1.95 -8.92 13.60
C ILE A 118 1.00 -9.69 14.52
N ARG A 119 0.23 -10.63 13.96
CA ARG A 119 -0.72 -11.44 14.73
C ARG A 119 -0.05 -12.25 15.83
N GLU A 120 1.09 -12.86 15.52
CA GLU A 120 1.85 -13.69 16.47
C GLU A 120 2.49 -12.87 17.59
N ASN A 121 2.94 -11.64 17.32
CA ASN A 121 3.75 -10.86 18.26
C ASN A 121 3.00 -9.72 18.96
N ILE A 122 1.88 -9.26 18.40
CA ILE A 122 1.10 -8.12 18.91
C ILE A 122 -0.30 -8.57 19.36
N GLY A 123 -0.84 -9.64 18.77
CA GLY A 123 -2.17 -10.17 19.04
C GLY A 123 -3.11 -10.02 17.85
N GLU A 124 -4.40 -10.29 18.06
CA GLU A 124 -5.39 -10.28 16.98
C GLU A 124 -5.47 -8.92 16.26
N VAL A 125 -5.21 -8.92 14.96
CA VAL A 125 -5.30 -7.76 14.08
C VAL A 125 -6.06 -8.13 12.82
N SER A 126 -7.08 -7.32 12.51
CA SER A 126 -7.87 -7.39 11.28
C SER A 126 -7.21 -6.55 10.18
N GLY A 127 -7.09 -7.14 8.99
CA GLY A 127 -6.43 -6.56 7.82
C GLY A 127 -6.31 -7.56 6.69
#